data_AF-A0A2V6VDD5-F1
#
_entry.id   AF-A0A2V6VDD5-F1
#
_cell.length_a   1.000
_cell.length_b   1.000
_cell.length_c   1.000
_cell.angle_alpha   90.00
_cell.angle_beta   90.00
_cell.angle_gamma   90.00
#
_symmetry.space_group_name_H-M   'P 1'
#
loop_
_entity.id
_entity.type
_entity.pdbx_description
1 polymer ?
#
loop_
_entity_poly.entity_id
_entity_poly.type
_entity_poly.pdbx_seq_one_letter_code
_entity_poly.pdbx_strand_id
1 'polypeptide(L)' 'SERRLDRAPAGLGLGLNLVQRLVELHGGRMQAFSEGPGLGSKFLVRLPRIEPLRTAVG' A
#
# COMPACT_ATOMS: atom_id res chain seq x y z
N SER A 1 -11.78 18.46 31.59
CA SER A 1 -12.74 18.19 30.50
C SER A 1 -12.35 16.92 29.78
N GLU A 2 -13.31 15.99 29.72
CA GLU A 2 -13.62 15.09 28.60
C GLU A 2 -12.51 14.16 28.05
N ARG A 3 -12.50 12.96 28.64
CA ARG A 3 -11.99 11.73 28.00
C ARG A 3 -13.04 11.23 27.00
N ARG A 4 -12.58 10.96 25.77
CA ARG A 4 -12.89 9.80 24.90
C ARG A 4 -12.81 10.24 23.45
N LEU A 5 -11.62 10.12 22.88
CA LEU A 5 -11.56 9.70 21.49
C LEU A 5 -11.92 8.23 21.54
N ASP A 6 -13.14 7.88 21.14
CA ASP A 6 -13.51 6.51 20.81
C ASP A 6 -12.65 6.06 19.62
N ARG A 7 -11.37 5.82 19.88
CA ARG A 7 -10.45 5.22 18.91
C ARG A 7 -10.97 3.80 18.76
N ALA A 8 -11.65 3.54 17.64
CA ALA A 8 -11.89 2.17 17.17
C ALA A 8 -10.61 1.35 17.45
N PRO A 9 -10.72 0.10 17.95
CA PRO A 9 -9.56 -0.70 18.33
C PRO A 9 -8.49 -0.52 17.25
N ALA A 10 -7.31 -0.02 17.64
CA ALA A 10 -6.23 0.22 16.70
C ALA A 10 -6.10 -1.06 15.87
N GLY A 11 -6.37 -0.96 14.56
CA GLY A 11 -6.46 -2.13 13.70
C GLY A 11 -5.21 -2.97 13.85
N LEU A 12 -5.31 -4.29 13.65
CA LEU A 12 -4.25 -5.29 13.90
C LEU A 12 -2.91 -5.04 13.16
N GLY A 13 -2.76 -3.94 12.41
CA GLY A 13 -1.54 -3.59 11.69
C GLY A 13 -1.32 -4.40 10.42
N LEU A 14 -2.30 -5.21 10.00
CA LEU A 14 -2.14 -6.17 8.92
C LEU A 14 -2.16 -5.54 7.51
N GLY A 15 -2.65 -4.31 7.38
CA GLY A 15 -2.86 -3.69 6.07
C GLY A 15 -1.59 -3.60 5.22
N LEU A 16 -0.46 -3.20 5.81
CA LEU A 16 0.79 -3.06 5.06
C LEU A 16 1.37 -4.42 4.64
N ASN A 17 1.25 -5.43 5.51
CA ASN A 17 1.69 -6.79 5.20
C ASN A 17 0.86 -7.41 4.06
N LEU A 18 -0.45 -7.19 4.07
CA LEU A 18 -1.33 -7.63 2.98
C LEU A 18 -0.95 -6.96 1.66
N VAL A 19 -0.73 -5.65 1.65
CA VAL A 19 -0.30 -4.91 0.45
C VAL A 19 1.04 -5.44 -0.06
N GLN A 20 2.01 -5.68 0.83
CA GLN A 20 3.30 -6.26 0.44
C GLN A 20 3.12 -7.60 -0.26
N ARG A 21 2.34 -8.50 0.33
CA ARG A 21 2.11 -9.82 -0.26
C ARG A 21 1.40 -9.73 -1.60
N LEU A 22 0.40 -8.85 -1.74
CA LEU A 22 -0.29 -8.65 -3.01
C LEU A 22 0.68 -8.13 -4.09
N VAL A 23 1.51 -7.15 -3.76
CA VAL A 23 2.50 -6.62 -4.71
C VAL A 23 3.50 -7.69 -5.14
N GLU A 24 4.00 -8.50 -4.21
CA GLU A 24 4.91 -9.63 -4.49
C GLU A 24 4.25 -10.68 -5.39
N LEU A 25 2.98 -11.03 -5.14
CA LEU A 25 2.23 -11.97 -5.97
C LEU A 25 2.05 -11.48 -7.41
N HIS A 26 2.01 -10.16 -7.63
CA HIS A 26 1.96 -9.55 -8.98
C HIS A 26 3.35 -9.32 -9.58
N GLY A 27 4.43 -9.89 -9.01
CA GLY A 27 5.80 -9.72 -9.49
C GLY A 27 6.35 -8.30 -9.28
N GLY A 28 5.71 -7.52 -8.41
CA GLY A 28 6.12 -6.16 -8.07
C GLY A 28 7.06 -6.07 -6.89
N ARG A 29 7.34 -4.83 -6.49
CA ARG A 29 8.09 -4.48 -5.27
C ARG A 29 7.50 -3.26 -4.61
N MET A 30 7.59 -3.17 -3.28
CA MET A 30 7.19 -1.98 -2.52
C MET A 30 8.28 -1.48 -1.58
N GLN A 31 8.24 -0.18 -1.27
CA GLN A 31 9.11 0.49 -0.29
C GLN A 31 8.28 1.48 0.52
N ALA A 32 8.64 1.67 1.78
CA ALA A 32 8.01 2.63 2.68
C ALA A 32 9.08 3.54 3.29
N PHE A 33 8.80 4.83 3.34
CA PHE A 33 9.69 5.85 3.87
C PHE A 33 8.91 6.74 4.83
N SER A 34 9.54 7.12 5.95
CA SER A 34 9.05 8.13 6.86
C SER A 34 10.24 8.89 7.43
N GLU A 35 10.12 10.20 7.53
CA GLU A 35 11.15 11.06 8.16
C GLU A 35 10.94 11.19 9.67
N GLY A 36 9.87 10.60 10.21
CA GLY A 36 9.54 10.61 11.63
C GLY A 36 8.11 11.10 11.92
N PRO A 37 7.72 11.16 13.21
CA PRO A 37 6.39 11.56 13.63
C PRO A 37 6.01 12.97 13.13
N GLY A 38 4.78 13.12 12.65
CA GLY A 38 4.26 14.42 12.17
C GLY A 38 4.73 14.84 10.78
N LEU A 39 5.68 14.13 10.17
CA LEU A 39 6.23 14.43 8.83
C LEU A 39 5.60 13.59 7.71
N GLY A 40 4.65 12.72 8.06
CA GLY A 40 3.96 11.85 7.12
C GLY A 40 4.79 10.64 6.70
N SER A 41 4.37 10.01 5.60
CA SER A 41 5.00 8.81 5.05
C SER A 41 4.79 8.72 3.55
N LYS A 42 5.77 8.14 2.85
CA LYS A 42 5.72 7.87 1.42
C LYS A 42 5.81 6.37 1.17
N PHE A 43 4.85 5.85 0.42
CA PHE A 43 4.84 4.45 -0.02
C PHE A 43 5.03 4.41 -1.54
N LEU A 44 5.95 3.57 -2.00
CA LEU A 44 6.27 3.43 -3.41
C LEU A 44 6.03 2.00 -3.84
N VAL A 45 5.13 1.80 -4.80
CA VAL A 45 4.81 0.49 -5.39
C VAL A 45 5.26 0.48 -6.85
N ARG A 46 5.96 -0.57 -7.25
CA ARG A 46 6.34 -0.83 -8.64
C ARG A 46 5.75 -2.17 -9.05
N LEU A 47 5.00 -2.18 -10.14
CA LEU A 47 4.42 -3.38 -10.74
C LEU A 47 4.94 -3.54 -12.17
N PRO A 48 5.09 -4.78 -12.67
CA PRO A 48 5.33 -5.02 -14.08
C PRO A 48 4.23 -4.38 -14.93
N ARG A 49 4.60 -3.71 -16.03
CA ARG A 49 3.62 -3.17 -16.98
C ARG A 49 3.08 -4.32 -17.83
N ILE A 50 1.77 -4.48 -17.87
CA ILE A 50 1.11 -5.39 -18.81
C ILE A 50 0.95 -4.64 -20.13
N GLU A 51 1.45 -5.21 -21.22
CA GLU A 51 1.22 -4.64 -22.54
C GLU A 51 -0.28 -4.80 -22.89
N PRO A 52 -0.97 -3.73 -23.34
CA PRO A 52 -2.36 -3.84 -23.73
C PRO A 52 -2.51 -4.86 -24.86
N LEU A 53 -3.57 -5.67 -24.79
CA LEU A 53 -3.87 -6.64 -25.85
C LEU A 53 -4.07 -5.87 -27.16
N ARG A 54 -3.20 -6.11 -28.15
CA ARG A 54 -3.41 -5.56 -29.49
C ARG A 54 -4.51 -6.37 -30.16
N THR A 55 -5.73 -5.83 -30.20
CA THR A 55 -6.78 -6.42 -31.05
C THR A 55 -6.34 -6.27 -32.50
N ALA A 56 -6.04 -7.38 -33.16
CA ALA A 56 -5.81 -7.40 -34.59
C ALA A 56 -7.13 -7.04 -35.29
N VAL A 57 -7.14 -5.92 -36.01
CA VAL A 57 -8.19 -5.62 -36.98
C VAL A 57 -7.81 -6.36 -38.25
N GLY A 58 -8.59 -7.39 -38.57
CA GLY A 58 -8.66 -8.04 -39.88
C GLY A 58 -9.98 -7.72 -40.54
#